data_AF-A0A3A4LAA8-F1
#
_entry.id   AF-A0A3A4LAA8-F1
#
_cell.length_a   1.000
_cell.length_b   1.000
_cell.length_c   1.000
_cell.angle_alpha   90.00
_cell.angle_beta   90.00
_cell.angle_gamma   90.00
#
_symmetry.space_group_name_H-M   'P 1'
#
loop_
_entity.id
_entity.type
_entity.pdbx_description
1 polymer ?
#
loop_
_entity_poly.entity_id
_entity_poly.type
_entity_poly.pdbx_seq_one_letter_code
_entity_poly.pdbx_strand_id
1 'polypeptide(L)'
;MRHSPAARKLLAALNAELDAVGARLGQPIEWTERERTVLELIASNIDRKTALDAQFSGTEDTKLRLKLSAELRLLEAALARLLKQVEPEPPALSQRSLKAQRAARARWDRPSA
;
A
#
# COMPACT_ATOMS: atom_id res chain seq x y z
N MET A 1 17.15 -5.90 -3.25
CA MET A 1 17.60 -4.57 -3.74
C MET A 1 17.11 -3.52 -2.74
N ARG A 2 17.87 -2.47 -2.44
CA ARG A 2 17.40 -1.42 -1.50
C ARG A 2 16.60 -0.38 -2.27
N HIS A 3 15.34 -0.14 -1.87
CA HIS A 3 14.51 0.90 -2.48
C HIS A 3 15.07 2.31 -2.29
N SER A 4 14.72 3.20 -3.21
CA SER A 4 15.03 4.62 -3.17
C SER A 4 14.58 5.27 -1.86
N PRO A 5 15.19 6.39 -1.43
CA PRO A 5 14.73 7.14 -0.27
C PRO A 5 13.25 7.55 -0.35
N ALA A 6 12.78 7.92 -1.55
CA ALA A 6 11.38 8.30 -1.78
C ALA A 6 10.42 7.13 -1.55
N ALA A 7 10.72 5.95 -2.12
CA ALA A 7 9.93 4.75 -1.93
C ALA A 7 9.88 4.33 -0.44
N ARG A 8 11.04 4.32 0.24
CA ARG A 8 11.10 3.98 1.67
C ARG A 8 10.31 4.96 2.54
N LYS A 9 10.35 6.26 2.22
CA LYS A 9 9.58 7.28 2.93
C LYS A 9 8.08 7.03 2.81
N LEU A 10 7.58 6.69 1.62
CA LEU A 10 6.17 6.37 1.42
C LEU A 10 5.76 5.10 2.17
N LEU A 11 6.54 4.02 2.04
CA LEU A 11 6.25 2.77 2.76
C LEU A 11 6.21 2.97 4.28
N ALA A 12 7.13 3.78 4.82
CA ALA A 12 7.12 4.12 6.23
C ALA A 12 5.86 4.91 6.64
N ALA A 13 5.38 5.83 5.81
CA ALA A 13 4.15 6.57 6.06
C ALA A 13 2.92 5.65 6.07
N LEU A 14 2.80 4.74 5.09
CA LEU A 14 1.70 3.78 5.04
C LEU A 14 1.72 2.82 6.24
N ASN A 15 2.91 2.34 6.64
CA ASN A 15 3.02 1.53 7.85
C ASN A 15 2.60 2.30 9.10
N ALA A 16 2.98 3.57 9.23
CA ALA A 16 2.55 4.41 10.35
C ALA A 16 1.03 4.65 10.36
N GLU A 17 0.39 4.77 9.19
CA GLU A 17 -1.07 4.84 9.08
C GLU A 17 -1.73 3.54 9.58
N LEU A 18 -1.19 2.37 9.17
CA LEU A 18 -1.68 1.07 9.65
C LEU A 18 -1.53 0.91 11.17
N ASP A 19 -0.37 1.30 11.72
CA ASP A 19 -0.11 1.26 13.16
C ASP A 19 -1.10 2.15 13.93
N ALA A 20 -1.41 3.34 13.40
CA ALA A 20 -2.39 4.24 13.99
C ALA A 20 -3.81 3.65 14.00
N VAL A 21 -4.19 2.95 12.93
CA VAL A 21 -5.47 2.23 12.87
C VAL A 21 -5.49 1.09 13.89
N GLY A 22 -4.42 0.30 13.98
CA GLY A 22 -4.30 -0.78 14.98
C GLY A 22 -4.42 -0.26 16.42
N ALA A 23 -3.72 0.84 16.73
CA ALA A 23 -3.81 1.51 18.03
C ALA A 23 -5.23 1.97 18.36
N ARG A 24 -5.93 2.57 17.38
CA ARG A 24 -7.33 3.00 17.54
C ARG A 24 -8.29 1.83 17.76
N LEU A 25 -8.04 0.69 17.10
CA LEU A 25 -8.85 -0.53 17.24
C LEU A 25 -8.49 -1.36 18.47
N GLY A 26 -7.40 -1.03 19.18
CA GLY A 26 -6.92 -1.76 20.34
C GLY A 26 -6.39 -3.16 20.03
N GLN A 27 -6.01 -3.42 18.77
CA GLN A 27 -5.45 -4.70 18.33
C GLN A 27 -4.38 -4.47 17.27
N PRO A 28 -3.29 -5.27 17.25
CA PRO A 28 -2.33 -5.22 16.16
C PRO A 28 -3.01 -5.64 14.85
N ILE A 29 -2.75 -4.88 13.79
CA ILE A 29 -3.17 -5.21 12.44
C ILE A 29 -1.94 -5.22 11.54
N GLU A 30 -1.95 -6.08 10.54
CA GLU A 30 -0.86 -6.24 9.61
C GLU A 30 -1.39 -6.19 8.18
N TRP A 31 -0.55 -5.70 7.26
CA TRP A 31 -0.79 -5.86 5.83
C TRP A 31 -0.89 -7.33 5.47
N THR A 32 -1.95 -7.69 4.76
CA THR A 32 -2.08 -9.00 4.13
C THR A 32 -0.98 -9.20 3.08
N GLU A 33 -0.69 -10.45 2.73
CA GLU A 33 0.31 -10.77 1.68
C GLU A 33 -0.02 -10.12 0.33
N ARG A 34 -1.31 -9.96 0.02
CA ARG A 34 -1.77 -9.23 -1.17
C ARG A 34 -1.39 -7.76 -1.08
N GLU A 35 -1.64 -7.11 0.04
CA GLU A 35 -1.29 -5.69 0.25
C GLU A 35 0.22 -5.50 0.25
N ARG A 36 0.98 -6.40 0.88
CA ARG A 36 2.46 -6.41 0.83
C ARG A 36 2.97 -6.47 -0.61
N THR A 37 2.35 -7.32 -1.45
CA THR A 37 2.69 -7.41 -2.88
C THR A 37 2.41 -6.10 -3.62
N VAL A 38 1.27 -5.45 -3.32
CA VAL A 38 0.93 -4.14 -3.91
C VAL A 38 1.90 -3.04 -3.43
N LEU A 39 2.26 -3.03 -2.14
CA LEU A 39 3.23 -2.10 -1.56
C LEU A 39 4.62 -2.23 -2.22
N GLU A 40 5.08 -3.45 -2.45
CA GLU A 40 6.33 -3.72 -3.18
C GLU A 40 6.28 -3.19 -4.62
N LEU A 41 5.14 -3.38 -5.30
CA LEU A 41 4.92 -2.86 -6.64
C LEU A 41 4.91 -1.33 -6.66
N ILE A 42 4.30 -0.68 -5.66
CA ILE A 42 4.33 0.78 -5.47
C ILE A 42 5.78 1.26 -5.30
N ALA A 43 6.54 0.61 -4.41
CA ALA A 43 7.93 0.97 -4.15
C ALA A 43 8.79 0.86 -5.42
N SER A 44 8.65 -0.25 -6.16
CA SER A 44 9.33 -0.47 -7.44
C SER A 44 8.96 0.58 -8.50
N ASN A 45 7.70 1.01 -8.55
CA ASN A 45 7.27 2.08 -9.47
C ASN A 45 7.88 3.44 -9.09
N ILE A 46 7.98 3.74 -7.80
CA ILE A 46 8.61 4.98 -7.31
C ILE A 46 10.11 4.98 -7.60
N ASP A 47 10.79 3.84 -7.43
CA ASP A 47 12.21 3.69 -7.77
C ASP A 47 12.44 3.99 -9.26
N ARG A 48 11.59 3.42 -10.13
CA ARG A 48 11.66 3.67 -11.58
C ARG A 48 11.34 5.13 -11.91
N LYS A 49 10.30 5.71 -11.30
CA LYS A 49 9.95 7.12 -11.47
C LYS A 49 11.12 8.03 -11.10
N THR A 50 11.74 7.80 -9.94
CA THR A 50 12.90 8.56 -9.45
C THR A 50 14.07 8.50 -10.43
N ALA A 51 14.35 7.31 -10.97
CA ALA A 51 15.41 7.12 -11.96
C ALA A 51 15.10 7.84 -13.28
N LEU A 52 13.86 7.80 -13.75
CA LEU A 52 13.44 8.48 -14.99
C LEU A 52 13.36 9.99 -14.82
N ASP A 53 12.93 10.50 -13.66
CA ASP A 53 12.91 11.94 -13.34
C ASP A 53 14.34 12.52 -13.38
N ALA A 54 15.32 11.78 -12.84
CA ALA A 54 16.73 12.17 -12.91
C ALA A 54 17.24 12.24 -14.35
N GLN A 55 16.90 11.24 -15.19
CA GLN A 55 17.26 11.23 -16.61
C GLN A 55 16.58 12.35 -17.39
N PHE A 56 15.30 12.61 -17.11
CA PHE A 56 14.51 13.68 -17.75
C PHE A 56 15.12 15.05 -17.48
N SER A 57 15.54 15.28 -16.24
CA SER A 57 16.17 16.52 -15.81
C SER A 57 17.57 16.69 -16.40
N GLY A 58 18.32 15.60 -16.57
CA GLY A 58 19.71 15.62 -17.02
C GLY A 58 19.94 15.60 -18.53
N THR A 59 18.90 15.45 -19.35
CA THR A 59 19.04 15.39 -20.81
C THR A 59 18.57 16.67 -21.51
N GLU A 60 19.30 17.09 -22.54
CA GLU A 60 18.95 18.19 -23.45
C GLU A 60 18.28 17.68 -24.75
N ASP A 61 18.29 16.37 -25.01
CA ASP A 61 17.63 15.80 -26.19
C ASP A 61 16.10 15.89 -26.05
N THR A 62 15.50 16.74 -26.87
CA THR A 62 14.05 16.98 -26.88
C THR A 62 13.26 15.71 -27.17
N LYS A 63 13.74 14.85 -28.08
CA LYS A 63 13.05 13.60 -28.42
C LYS A 63 13.07 12.64 -27.24
N LEU A 64 14.19 12.55 -26.54
CA LEU A 64 14.30 11.74 -25.32
C LEU A 64 13.44 12.31 -24.19
N ARG A 65 13.43 13.64 -23.98
CA ARG A 65 12.55 14.30 -23.00
C ARG A 65 11.08 13.95 -23.21
N LEU A 66 10.60 13.98 -24.46
CA LEU A 66 9.20 13.65 -24.77
C LEU A 66 8.87 12.18 -24.40
N LYS A 67 9.77 11.24 -24.68
CA LYS A 67 9.60 9.83 -24.31
C LYS A 67 9.59 9.63 -22.80
N LEU A 68 10.57 10.18 -22.10
CA LEU A 68 10.66 10.11 -20.64
C LEU A 68 9.43 10.74 -19.98
N SER A 69 8.95 11.87 -20.50
CA SER A 69 7.72 12.51 -20.03
C SER A 69 6.49 11.62 -20.19
N ALA A 70 6.37 10.88 -21.30
CA ALA A 70 5.30 9.91 -21.49
C ALA A 70 5.36 8.78 -20.47
N GLU A 71 6.55 8.19 -20.25
CA GLU A 71 6.75 7.12 -19.26
C GLU A 71 6.46 7.59 -17.82
N LEU A 72 6.87 8.81 -17.46
CA LEU A 72 6.59 9.39 -16.15
C LEU A 72 5.08 9.50 -15.89
N ARG A 73 4.30 9.97 -16.87
CA ARG A 73 2.83 10.03 -16.75
C ARG A 73 2.20 8.64 -16.61
N LEU A 74 2.74 7.63 -17.30
CA LEU A 74 2.27 6.25 -17.17
C LEU A 74 2.52 5.70 -15.77
N LEU A 75 3.71 5.96 -15.20
CA LEU A 75 4.04 5.58 -13.83
C LEU A 75 3.16 6.30 -12.81
N GLU A 76 2.91 7.60 -12.98
CA GLU A 76 2.01 8.37 -12.10
C GLU A 76 0.57 7.83 -12.12
N ALA A 77 0.05 7.51 -13.32
CA ALA A 77 -1.26 6.90 -13.45
C ALA A 77 -1.32 5.48 -12.84
N ALA A 78 -0.25 4.69 -12.97
CA ALA A 78 -0.15 3.38 -12.33
C ALA A 78 -0.12 3.52 -10.80
N LEU A 79 0.69 4.42 -10.26
CA LEU A 79 0.78 4.70 -8.82
C LEU A 79 -0.58 5.12 -8.25
N ALA A 80 -1.30 6.02 -8.92
CA ALA A 80 -2.63 6.44 -8.49
C ALA A 80 -3.64 5.28 -8.42
N ARG A 81 -3.53 4.28 -9.30
CA ARG A 81 -4.37 3.07 -9.28
C ARG A 81 -3.95 2.06 -8.22
N LEU A 82 -2.66 1.92 -7.97
CA LEU A 82 -2.13 1.00 -6.96
C LEU A 82 -2.41 1.50 -5.54
N LEU A 83 -2.24 2.80 -5.29
CA LEU A 83 -2.51 3.40 -3.99
C LEU A 83 -3.98 3.23 -3.56
N LYS A 84 -4.93 3.25 -4.51
CA LYS A 84 -6.35 2.97 -4.23
C LYS A 84 -6.63 1.54 -3.77
N GLN A 85 -5.70 0.61 -3.93
CA GLN A 85 -5.85 -0.78 -3.50
C GLN A 85 -5.31 -1.04 -2.10
N VAL A 86 -4.64 -0.04 -1.50
CA VAL A 86 -4.08 -0.09 -0.15
C VAL A 86 -4.99 0.76 0.73
N GLU A 87 -5.72 0.11 1.63
CA GLU A 87 -6.60 0.77 2.59
C GLU A 87 -6.18 0.31 4.00
N PRO A 88 -5.62 1.19 4.83
CA PRO A 88 -5.25 0.84 6.20
C PRO A 88 -6.46 0.48 7.08
N GLU A 89 -7.65 0.99 6.73
CA GLU A 89 -8.87 0.71 7.47
C GLU A 89 -9.40 -0.70 7.14
N PRO A 90 -9.56 -1.60 8.13
CA PRO A 90 -10.22 -2.86 7.87
C PRO A 90 -11.67 -2.62 7.45
N PRO A 91 -12.21 -3.44 6.52
CA PRO A 91 -13.58 -3.27 6.07
C PRO A 91 -14.55 -3.37 7.24
N ALA A 92 -15.50 -2.42 7.33
CA ALA A 92 -16.54 -2.46 8.34
C ALA A 92 -17.31 -3.78 8.26
N LEU A 93 -17.25 -4.60 9.31
CA LEU A 93 -18.01 -5.83 9.36
C LEU A 93 -19.51 -5.51 9.40
N SER A 94 -20.28 -6.14 8.51
CA SER A 94 -21.74 -6.05 8.58
C SER A 94 -22.24 -6.56 9.94
N GLN A 95 -23.38 -6.04 10.43
CA GLN A 95 -23.99 -6.54 11.68
C GLN A 95 -24.23 -8.06 11.65
N ARG A 96 -24.51 -8.62 10.47
CA ARG A 96 -24.66 -10.06 10.25
C ARG A 96 -23.35 -10.81 10.52
N SER A 97 -22.23 -10.29 10.00
CA SER A 97 -20.89 -10.87 10.21
C SER A 97 -20.48 -10.81 11.68
N LEU A 98 -20.75 -9.69 12.37
CA LEU A 98 -20.51 -9.56 13.81
C LEU A 98 -21.31 -10.56 14.63
N LYS A 99 -22.60 -10.75 14.31
CA LYS A 99 -23.46 -11.73 14.98
C LYS A 99 -22.98 -13.17 14.76
N ALA A 100 -22.54 -13.49 13.53
CA ALA A 100 -21.97 -14.80 13.21
C ALA A 100 -20.66 -15.06 13.96
N GLN A 101 -19.75 -14.09 14.03
CA GLN A 101 -18.50 -14.21 14.78
C GLN A 101 -18.76 -14.41 16.28
N ARG A 102 -19.67 -13.63 16.88
CA ARG A 102 -20.07 -13.79 18.29
C ARG A 102 -20.68 -15.16 18.56
N ALA A 103 -21.57 -15.63 17.68
CA ALA A 103 -22.18 -16.95 17.81
C ALA A 103 -21.17 -18.08 17.65
N ALA A 104 -20.19 -17.94 16.75
CA ALA A 104 -19.09 -18.90 16.60
C ALA A 104 -18.23 -18.92 17.88
N ARG A 105 -17.75 -17.78 18.37
CA ARG A 105 -17.00 -17.70 19.63
C ARG A 105 -17.76 -18.33 20.80
N ALA A 106 -19.04 -18.01 20.97
CA ALA A 106 -19.88 -18.61 22.01
C ALA A 106 -20.04 -20.15 21.91
N ARG A 107 -19.87 -20.74 20.72
CA ARG A 107 -19.88 -22.20 20.54
C ARG A 107 -18.56 -22.84 20.95
N TRP A 108 -17.44 -22.18 20.69
CA TRP A 108 -16.09 -22.70 20.95
C TRP A 108 -15.61 -22.40 22.37
N ASP A 109 -16.03 -21.28 22.98
CA ASP A 109 -15.72 -20.89 24.36
C ASP A 109 -16.58 -21.63 25.41
N ARG A 110 -17.32 -22.68 25.01
CA ARG A 110 -17.95 -23.56 25.99
C ARG A 110 -16.85 -24.30 26.74
N PRO A 111 -16.75 -24.17 28.08
CA PRO A 111 -15.88 -25.04 28.83
C PRO A 111 -16.37 -26.47 28.61
N SER A 112 -15.48 -27.34 28.14
CA SER A 112 -15.71 -28.79 28.19
C SER A 112 -15.89 -29.15 29.67
N ALA A 113 -17.15 -29.40 30.06
CA ALA A 113 -17.49 -29.92 31.38
C ALA A 113 -17.18 -31.42 31.45
#